data_AF-A0A7J9GKJ6-F1
#
_entry.id   AF-A0A7J9GKJ6-F1
#
_cell.length_a   1.000
_cell.length_b   1.000
_cell.length_c   1.000
_cell.angle_alpha   90.00
_cell.angle_beta   90.00
_cell.angle_gamma   90.00
#
_symmetry.space_group_name_H-M   'P 1'
#
loop_
_entity.id
_entity.type
_entity.pdbx_description
1 polymer ?
#
loop_
_entity_poly.entity_id
_entity_poly.type
_entity_poly.pdbx_seq_one_letter_code
_entity_poly.pdbx_strand_id
1 'polypeptide(L)'
;MDCLAGRDIWNNLIPIKRLSRFFSGSLREWMLENLHNQQTFRLERVDWHCLFRILTWRISKNRNLFIFQGISWSVGAITKESYRILDGLTLILDRGFESVLIQTDRLEAVNAIQ
;
A
#
# COMPACT_ATOMS: atom_id res chain seq x y z
N MET A 1 2.48 10.71 9.20
CA MET A 1 2.70 10.18 7.84
C MET A 1 3.19 11.33 6.97
N ASP A 2 4.43 11.76 7.19
CA ASP A 2 4.77 13.19 7.13
C ASP A 2 5.76 13.55 6.01
N CYS A 3 5.95 12.68 5.03
CA CYS A 3 6.79 12.98 3.87
C CYS A 3 5.92 13.37 2.66
N LEU A 4 6.32 14.43 1.95
CA LEU A 4 5.61 14.96 0.78
C LEU A 4 5.36 13.86 -0.27
N ALA A 5 6.38 13.07 -0.59
CA ALA A 5 6.28 11.95 -1.53
C ALA A 5 5.26 10.87 -1.10
N GLY A 6 5.15 10.60 0.21
CA GLY A 6 4.14 9.68 0.74
C GLY A 6 2.74 10.26 0.63
N ARG A 7 2.58 11.57 0.82
CA ARG A 7 1.30 12.27 0.66
C ARG A 7 0.83 12.28 -0.79
N ASP A 8 1.75 12.43 -1.73
CA ASP A 8 1.43 12.45 -3.16
C ASP A 8 0.87 11.13 -3.69
N ILE A 9 1.26 9.99 -3.10
CA ILE A 9 0.61 8.71 -3.37
C ILE A 9 -0.88 8.81 -3.04
N TRP A 10 -1.23 9.20 -1.81
CA TRP A 10 -2.63 9.29 -1.39
C TRP A 10 -3.41 10.36 -2.16
N ASN A 11 -2.77 11.47 -2.53
CA ASN A 11 -3.39 12.51 -3.37
C ASN A 11 -3.84 11.96 -4.74
N ASN A 12 -3.10 11.00 -5.30
CA ASN A 12 -3.46 10.36 -6.57
C ASN A 12 -4.55 9.30 -6.44
N LEU A 13 -4.72 8.70 -5.25
CA LEU A 13 -5.68 7.62 -5.00
C LEU A 13 -7.02 8.11 -4.44
N ILE A 14 -6.99 9.13 -3.60
CA ILE A 14 -8.16 9.61 -2.87
C ILE A 14 -8.80 10.78 -3.64
N PRO A 15 -10.11 10.74 -3.92
CA PRO A 15 -10.80 11.86 -4.55
C PRO A 15 -10.58 13.17 -3.78
N ILE A 16 -10.31 14.27 -4.49
CA ILE A 16 -9.98 15.58 -3.91
C ILE A 16 -10.97 16.01 -2.81
N LYS A 17 -12.27 15.76 -3.02
CA LYS A 17 -13.35 16.08 -2.08
C LYS A 17 -13.23 15.39 -0.71
N ARG A 18 -12.41 14.33 -0.61
CA ARG A 18 -12.20 13.51 0.58
C ARG A 18 -10.81 13.65 1.18
N LEU A 19 -9.87 14.33 0.51
CA LEU A 19 -8.49 14.47 0.98
C LEU A 19 -8.40 15.16 2.34
N SER A 20 -9.20 16.20 2.59
CA SER A 20 -9.20 16.92 3.87
C SER A 20 -9.56 15.99 5.03
N ARG A 21 -10.65 15.23 4.89
CA ARG A 21 -11.08 14.22 5.86
C ARG A 21 -10.08 13.06 5.96
N PHE A 22 -9.46 12.67 4.86
CA PHE A 22 -8.49 11.59 4.86
C PHE A 22 -7.26 11.90 5.72
N PHE A 23 -6.89 13.18 5.89
CA PHE A 23 -5.74 13.58 6.70
C PHE A 23 -6.12 14.29 8.01
N SER A 24 -7.38 14.23 8.44
CA SER A 24 -7.85 15.02 9.59
C SER A 24 -7.69 14.34 10.96
N GLY A 25 -7.50 13.02 11.01
CA GLY A 25 -7.38 12.27 12.26
C GLY A 25 -5.94 12.11 12.74
N SER A 26 -5.77 11.69 14.00
CA SER A 26 -4.47 11.21 14.48
C SER A 26 -4.01 9.99 13.69
N LEU A 27 -2.71 9.67 13.68
CA LEU A 27 -2.18 8.50 12.98
C LEU A 27 -2.91 7.20 13.39
N ARG A 28 -3.24 7.06 14.68
CA ARG A 28 -3.95 5.89 15.21
C ARG A 28 -5.38 5.80 14.67
N GLU A 29 -6.14 6.89 14.76
CA GLU A 29 -7.51 6.95 14.24
C GLU A 29 -7.51 6.72 12.73
N TRP A 30 -6.61 7.37 12.02
CA TRP A 30 -6.44 7.22 10.58
C TRP A 30 -6.15 5.78 10.16
N MET A 31 -5.26 5.08 10.88
CA MET A 31 -5.00 3.65 10.63
C MET A 31 -6.24 2.80 10.93
N LEU A 32 -6.92 3.04 12.06
CA LEU A 32 -8.10 2.26 12.43
C LEU A 32 -9.24 2.43 11.43
N GLU A 33 -9.52 3.67 11.00
CA GLU A 33 -10.54 3.99 10.02
C GLU A 33 -10.27 3.29 8.67
N ASN A 34 -9.04 3.35 8.16
CA ASN A 34 -8.74 2.76 6.86
C ASN A 34 -8.60 1.23 6.89
N LEU A 35 -8.24 0.65 8.04
CA LEU A 35 -8.12 -0.81 8.19
C LEU A 35 -9.44 -1.51 8.51
N HIS A 36 -10.37 -0.86 9.22
CA HIS A 36 -11.59 -1.51 9.71
C HIS A 36 -12.87 -1.00 9.06
N ASN A 37 -12.87 0.18 8.42
CA ASN A 37 -14.10 0.78 7.95
C ASN A 37 -14.40 0.40 6.49
N GLN A 38 -15.31 -0.57 6.32
CA GLN A 38 -15.75 -1.12 5.02
C GLN A 38 -16.45 -0.09 4.11
N GLN A 39 -16.84 1.08 4.64
CA GLN A 39 -17.61 2.08 3.91
C GLN A 39 -16.76 3.09 3.14
N THR A 40 -15.45 3.16 3.41
CA THR A 40 -14.70 4.36 3.04
C THR A 40 -14.36 4.41 1.55
N PHE A 41 -14.04 3.28 0.92
CA PHE A 41 -13.70 3.23 -0.51
C PHE A 41 -14.11 1.91 -1.16
N ARG A 42 -15.36 1.79 -1.61
CA ARG A 42 -15.68 0.84 -2.68
C ARG A 42 -15.14 1.43 -3.99
N LEU A 43 -13.83 1.36 -4.19
CA LEU A 43 -13.28 1.30 -5.54
C LEU A 43 -13.75 -0.04 -6.07
N GLU A 44 -14.68 -0.04 -7.03
CA GLU A 44 -15.59 -1.15 -7.39
C GLU A 44 -14.97 -2.52 -7.72
N ARG A 45 -13.63 -2.66 -7.67
CA ARG A 45 -12.89 -3.90 -7.92
C ARG A 45 -11.67 -4.12 -7.01
N VAL A 46 -11.44 -3.26 -6.03
CA VAL A 46 -10.19 -3.21 -5.26
C VAL A 46 -10.54 -3.34 -3.78
N ASP A 47 -10.00 -4.38 -3.13
CA ASP A 47 -10.04 -4.47 -1.66
C ASP A 47 -9.20 -3.32 -1.07
N TRP A 48 -9.90 -2.27 -0.62
CA TRP A 48 -9.30 -1.09 -0.03
C TRP A 48 -8.41 -1.43 1.16
N HIS A 49 -8.77 -2.40 1.99
CA HIS A 49 -8.00 -2.76 3.17
C HIS A 49 -6.66 -3.36 2.77
N CYS A 50 -6.67 -4.27 1.79
CA CYS A 50 -5.46 -4.82 1.22
C CYS A 50 -4.60 -3.74 0.56
N LEU A 51 -5.18 -2.90 -0.30
CA LEU A 51 -4.45 -1.83 -0.98
C LEU A 51 -3.83 -0.84 0.02
N PHE A 52 -4.60 -0.42 1.02
CA PHE A 52 -4.15 0.49 2.06
C PHE A 52 -2.97 -0.08 2.86
N ARG A 53 -3.02 -1.37 3.23
CA ARG A 53 -1.93 -2.07 3.91
C ARG A 53 -0.67 -2.12 3.05
N ILE A 54 -0.80 -2.49 1.78
CA ILE A 54 0.31 -2.55 0.83
C ILE A 54 0.96 -1.16 0.69
N LEU A 55 0.17 -0.12 0.45
CA LEU A 55 0.67 1.25 0.27
C LEU A 55 1.32 1.79 1.54
N THR A 56 0.70 1.60 2.71
CA THR A 56 1.26 2.07 3.99
C THR A 56 2.62 1.42 4.28
N TRP A 57 2.72 0.11 4.04
CA TRP A 57 3.99 -0.62 4.17
C TRP A 57 5.02 -0.13 3.14
N ARG A 58 4.65 0.00 1.87
CA ARG A 58 5.55 0.46 0.80
C ARG A 58 6.07 1.87 1.07
N ILE A 59 5.22 2.81 1.48
CA ILE A 59 5.61 4.18 1.83
C ILE A 59 6.62 4.15 2.98
N SER A 60 6.34 3.39 4.04
CA SER A 60 7.22 3.28 5.20
C SER A 60 8.57 2.64 4.83
N LYS A 61 8.55 1.56 4.04
CA LYS A 61 9.75 0.86 3.56
C LYS A 61 10.62 1.77 2.69
N ASN A 62 10.03 2.42 1.68
CA ASN A 62 10.80 3.28 0.77
C ASN A 62 11.31 4.54 1.44
N ARG A 63 10.56 5.12 2.39
CA ARG A 63 11.07 6.18 3.24
C ARG A 63 12.31 5.72 4.01
N ASN A 64 12.29 4.53 4.61
CA ASN A 64 13.44 4.00 5.33
C ASN A 64 14.64 3.76 4.40
N LEU A 65 14.41 3.17 3.22
CA LEU A 65 15.47 2.98 2.22
C LEU A 65 16.07 4.32 1.77
N PHE A 66 15.25 5.35 1.60
CA PHE A 66 15.74 6.69 1.26
C PHE A 66 16.59 7.29 2.40
N ILE A 67 16.09 7.25 3.64
CA ILE A 67 16.79 7.84 4.80
C ILE A 67 18.11 7.13 5.09
N PHE A 68 18.12 5.80 5.08
CA PHE A 68 19.26 5.00 5.52
C PHE A 68 20.22 4.60 4.40
N GLN A 69 19.75 4.56 3.15
CA GLN A 69 20.53 4.07 2.01
C GLN A 69 20.57 5.05 0.83
N GLY A 70 19.88 6.19 0.91
CA GLY A 70 19.81 7.16 -0.19
C GLY A 70 19.04 6.68 -1.42
N ILE A 71 18.34 5.55 -1.34
CA ILE A 71 17.60 4.98 -2.47
C ILE A 71 16.34 5.80 -2.73
N SER A 72 16.33 6.51 -3.86
CA SER A 72 15.16 7.26 -4.32
C SER A 72 14.04 6.33 -4.81
N TRP A 73 12.81 6.83 -4.78
CA TRP A 73 11.62 6.10 -5.19
C TRP A 73 10.63 7.06 -5.83
N SER A 74 9.77 6.56 -6.72
CA SER A 74 8.76 7.36 -7.42
C SER A 74 7.35 6.99 -6.99
N VAL A 75 6.51 8.01 -6.87
CA VAL A 75 5.08 7.87 -6.57
C VAL A 75 4.41 6.92 -7.58
N GLY A 76 4.68 7.11 -8.87
CA GLY A 76 4.12 6.27 -9.93
C GLY A 76 4.52 4.80 -9.84
N ALA A 77 5.80 4.50 -9.56
CA ALA A 77 6.27 3.13 -9.41
C ALA A 77 5.62 2.44 -8.21
N ILE A 78 5.57 3.11 -7.05
CA ILE A 78 4.95 2.53 -5.85
C ILE A 78 3.47 2.27 -6.05
N THR A 79 2.73 3.22 -6.62
CA THR A 79 1.30 3.03 -6.90
C THR A 79 1.08 1.87 -7.86
N LYS A 80 1.79 1.85 -8.99
CA LYS A 80 1.67 0.79 -10.01
C LYS A 80 2.03 -0.59 -9.45
N GLU A 81 3.13 -0.71 -8.74
CA GLU A 81 3.54 -1.99 -8.15
C GLU A 81 2.56 -2.47 -7.08
N SER A 82 1.96 -1.56 -6.32
CA SER A 82 0.97 -1.91 -5.29
C SER A 82 -0.31 -2.49 -5.90
N TYR A 83 -0.78 -1.90 -7.01
CA TYR A 83 -1.90 -2.47 -7.78
C TYR A 83 -1.55 -3.84 -8.37
N ARG A 84 -0.33 -4.03 -8.92
CA ARG A 84 0.08 -5.34 -9.46
C ARG A 84 0.12 -6.43 -8.39
N ILE A 85 0.55 -6.11 -7.17
CA ILE A 85 0.51 -7.05 -6.04
C ILE A 85 -0.93 -7.40 -5.71
N LEU A 86 -1.81 -6.40 -5.63
CA LEU A 86 -3.23 -6.62 -5.37
C LEU A 86 -3.88 -7.49 -6.45
N ASP A 87 -3.67 -7.17 -7.72
CA ASP A 87 -4.19 -7.95 -8.86
C ASP A 87 -3.72 -9.41 -8.81
N GLY A 88 -2.44 -9.62 -8.45
CA GLY A 88 -1.88 -10.96 -8.26
C GLY A 88 -2.59 -11.72 -7.12
N LEU A 89 -2.78 -11.09 -5.97
CA LEU A 89 -3.48 -11.67 -4.82
C LEU A 89 -4.94 -11.99 -5.17
N THR A 90 -5.65 -11.08 -5.82
CA THR A 90 -7.03 -11.30 -6.29
C THR A 90 -7.10 -12.48 -7.25
N LEU A 91 -6.21 -12.57 -8.23
CA LEU A 91 -6.16 -13.67 -9.19
C LEU A 91 -5.92 -15.04 -8.50
N ILE A 92 -5.05 -15.08 -7.51
CA ILE A 92 -4.74 -16.28 -6.73
C ILE A 92 -5.98 -16.75 -5.97
N LEU A 93 -6.65 -15.83 -5.27
CA LEU A 93 -7.86 -16.10 -4.49
C LEU A 93 -9.02 -16.55 -5.39
N ASP A 94 -9.25 -15.87 -6.51
CA ASP A 94 -10.29 -16.22 -7.48
C ASP A 94 -10.10 -17.62 -8.08
N ARG A 95 -8.86 -18.11 -8.16
CA ARG A 95 -8.53 -19.44 -8.67
C ARG A 95 -8.52 -20.53 -7.59
N GLY A 96 -8.79 -20.19 -6.33
CA GLY A 96 -8.85 -21.14 -5.22
C GLY A 96 -7.50 -21.74 -4.84
N PHE A 97 -6.38 -21.06 -5.14
CA PHE A 97 -5.07 -21.52 -4.69
C PHE A 97 -4.92 -21.31 -3.18
N GLU A 98 -4.71 -22.39 -2.43
CA GLU A 98 -4.48 -22.34 -0.98
C GLU A 98 -3.04 -21.94 -0.62
N SER A 99 -2.09 -22.09 -1.55
CA SER A 99 -0.69 -21.74 -1.36
C SER A 99 -0.08 -21.16 -2.62
N VAL A 100 0.89 -20.25 -2.45
CA VAL A 100 1.57 -19.55 -3.56
C VAL A 100 3.06 -19.60 -3.32
N LEU A 101 3.79 -20.07 -4.33
CA LEU A 101 5.24 -19.94 -4.37
C LEU A 101 5.60 -18.52 -4.82
N ILE A 102 6.05 -17.69 -3.88
CA ILE A 102 6.55 -16.35 -4.20
C ILE A 102 8.01 -16.48 -4.63
N GLN A 103 8.28 -16.23 -5.91
CA GLN A 103 9.65 -16.09 -6.41
C GLN A 103 10.05 -14.62 -6.40
N THR A 104 11.17 -14.31 -5.75
CA THR A 104 11.77 -12.98 -5.75
C THR A 104 13.28 -13.11 -5.96
N ASP A 105 13.81 -12.20 -6.77
CA ASP A 105 15.25 -12.04 -7.01
C ASP A 105 15.96 -11.35 -5.83
N ARG A 106 15.21 -10.88 -4.83
CA ARG A 106 15.76 -10.23 -3.64
C ARG A 106 16.00 -11.25 -2.53
N LEU A 107 17.25 -11.66 -2.37
CA LEU A 107 17.70 -12.61 -1.35
C LEU A 107 17.24 -12.23 0.07
N GLU A 108 17.27 -10.94 0.41
CA GLU A 108 16.79 -10.44 1.72
C GLU A 108 15.31 -10.75 1.98
N ALA A 109 14.47 -10.72 0.93
CA ALA A 109 13.04 -11.00 1.06
C ALA A 109 12.77 -12.50 1.25
N VAL A 110 13.60 -13.36 0.69
CA VAL A 110 13.54 -14.81 0.92
C VAL A 110 13.89 -15.14 2.38
N ASN A 111 14.97 -14.53 2.89
CA ASN A 111 15.46 -14.80 4.24
C ASN A 111 14.56 -14.27 5.36
N ALA A 112 13.70 -13.29 5.08
CA ALA A 112 12.79 -12.72 6.08
C ALA A 112 11.51 -13.53 6.31
N ILE A 113 11.28 -14.58 5.51
CA ILE A 113 10.04 -15.38 5.50
C ILE A 113 10.33 -16.84 5.95
N GLN A 114 11.60 -17.20 6.18
CA GLN A 114 12.04 -18.47 6.77
C GLN A 114 12.20 -18.34 8.29
#